data_AF-A0A011PXC3-F1
#
_entry.id   AF-A0A011PXC3-F1
#
_cell.length_a   1.000
_cell.length_b   1.000
_cell.length_c   1.000
_cell.angle_alpha   90.00
_cell.angle_beta   90.00
_cell.angle_gamma   90.00
#
_symmetry.space_group_name_H-M   'P 1'
#
loop_
_entity.id
_entity.type
_entity.pdbx_description
1 polymer ?
#
loop_
_entity_poly.entity_id
_entity_poly.type
_entity_poly.pdbx_seq_one_letter_code
_entity_poly.pdbx_strand_id
1 'polypeptide(L)'
;MLARNRATLDPVRAWCHQNDVAYRLSERDSSGPKFHQTREACRLLDLLRHKPNHRRKAATLSRWFEARFSDAQRANPWLVMLAQFIEELNCVWGDLAVPSSTIIDELYEFGTDAARSEQGRLTLSTVHSAKGREFRHVVILDNGDWQDASDDERRLYYVGMTRAKELLLMCESAGATNSFSARLSDAGIARLPLPQDIERPEALGWRYVSLGLADVDLSFAGRRPSGHAIHRALERLDYDSPLRAVRTGKRIELCATENRQAVGAIAKNCRLPAGQIIAIHVDTLARRLKKQSHPDFAHQLKVEAWWVPLATVTIAPNREGQGCQVGSRSNSHASVEVAAGPSVEVP
;
A
#
# COMPACT_ATOMS: atom_id res chain seq x y z
N MET A 1 4.63 0.33 15.21
CA MET A 1 3.51 0.80 16.05
C MET A 1 2.45 -0.30 16.12
N LEU A 2 1.96 -0.56 17.33
CA LEU A 2 0.97 -1.58 17.62
C LEU A 2 -0.32 -0.93 18.10
N ALA A 3 -1.46 -1.31 17.54
CA ALA A 3 -2.77 -0.86 17.99
C ALA A 3 -3.60 -2.02 18.52
N ARG A 4 -4.64 -1.71 19.29
CA ARG A 4 -5.64 -2.71 19.68
C ARG A 4 -6.43 -3.21 18.47
N ASN A 5 -6.95 -2.28 17.68
CA ASN A 5 -7.74 -2.57 16.49
C ASN A 5 -7.15 -1.89 15.24
N ARG A 6 -7.66 -2.28 14.07
CA ARG A 6 -7.17 -1.78 12.78
C ARG A 6 -7.52 -0.32 12.52
N ALA A 7 -8.68 0.15 12.99
CA ALA A 7 -9.14 1.52 12.75
C ALA A 7 -8.16 2.54 13.35
N THR A 8 -7.56 2.22 14.49
CA THR A 8 -6.53 3.04 15.15
C THR A 8 -5.23 3.17 14.36
N LEU A 9 -4.98 2.29 13.37
CA LEU A 9 -3.83 2.41 12.48
C LEU A 9 -4.06 3.38 11.32
N ASP A 10 -5.31 3.71 10.96
CA ASP A 10 -5.62 4.54 9.79
C ASP A 10 -5.03 5.96 9.88
N PRO A 11 -5.12 6.68 11.02
CA PRO A 11 -4.50 8.01 11.13
C PRO A 11 -2.97 7.96 11.05
N VAL A 12 -2.35 6.92 11.60
CA VAL A 12 -0.89 6.72 11.49
C VAL A 12 -0.50 6.43 10.05
N ARG A 13 -1.30 5.63 9.35
CA ARG A 13 -1.12 5.36 7.93
C ARG A 13 -1.22 6.64 7.10
N ALA A 14 -2.22 7.48 7.38
CA ALA A 14 -2.38 8.78 6.74
C ALA A 14 -1.18 9.70 7.02
N TRP A 15 -0.70 9.74 8.27
CA TRP A 15 0.50 10.46 8.65
C TRP A 15 1.74 9.96 7.89
N CYS A 16 1.89 8.64 7.72
CA CYS A 16 3.01 8.07 6.96
C CYS A 16 2.98 8.51 5.50
N HIS A 17 1.80 8.54 4.87
CA HIS A 17 1.65 9.04 3.50
C HIS A 17 1.97 10.54 3.38
N GLN A 18 1.59 11.36 4.35
CA GLN A 18 1.86 12.81 4.32
C GLN A 18 3.34 13.15 4.51
N ASN A 19 4.08 12.30 5.23
CA ASN A 19 5.48 12.54 5.60
C ASN A 19 6.47 11.65 4.83
N ASP A 20 6.01 10.95 3.79
CA ASP A 20 6.79 10.01 2.99
C ASP A 20 7.54 8.94 3.82
N VAL A 21 6.88 8.47 4.89
CA VAL A 21 7.43 7.45 5.78
C VAL A 21 7.05 6.07 5.24
N ALA A 22 8.04 5.30 4.82
CA ALA A 22 7.84 3.94 4.36
C ALA A 22 7.29 3.06 5.52
N TYR A 23 6.14 2.43 5.30
CA TYR A 23 5.50 1.57 6.28
C TYR A 23 5.02 0.25 5.67
N ARG A 24 4.72 -0.71 6.54
CA ARG A 24 4.11 -2.00 6.20
C ARG A 24 2.95 -2.31 7.12
N LEU A 25 1.90 -2.95 6.58
CA LEU A 25 0.81 -3.53 7.34
C LEU A 25 1.02 -5.04 7.49
N SER A 26 1.19 -5.55 8.71
CA SER A 26 1.46 -6.97 8.97
C SER A 26 0.35 -7.94 8.53
N GLU A 27 -0.86 -7.45 8.28
CA GLU A 27 -2.06 -8.28 8.10
C GLU A 27 -2.54 -8.36 6.65
N ARG A 28 -1.96 -7.57 5.73
CA ARG A 28 -2.40 -7.48 4.32
C ARG A 28 -1.39 -7.99 3.30
N ASP A 29 -0.30 -8.62 3.75
CA ASP A 29 0.79 -9.06 2.87
C ASP A 29 0.38 -10.12 1.81
N SER A 30 -0.84 -10.67 1.84
CA SER A 30 -1.27 -11.74 0.92
C SER A 30 -2.15 -11.32 -0.27
N SER A 31 -2.62 -10.08 -0.37
CA SER A 31 -3.50 -9.66 -1.49
C SER A 31 -2.79 -8.90 -2.61
N GLY A 32 -1.58 -8.40 -2.37
CA GLY A 32 -0.75 -7.73 -3.37
C GLY A 32 -0.17 -8.69 -4.42
N PRO A 33 0.43 -8.18 -5.50
CA PRO A 33 1.12 -9.01 -6.47
C PRO A 33 2.43 -9.52 -5.87
N LYS A 34 2.85 -10.73 -6.27
CA LYS A 34 4.22 -11.18 -6.02
C LYS A 34 5.19 -10.32 -6.82
N PHE A 35 6.42 -10.16 -6.33
CA PHE A 35 7.43 -9.33 -7.00
C PHE A 35 7.61 -9.68 -8.48
N HIS A 36 7.76 -10.96 -8.82
CA HIS A 36 7.90 -11.43 -10.21
C HIS A 36 6.68 -11.16 -11.11
N GLN A 37 5.54 -10.75 -10.54
CA GLN A 37 4.34 -10.36 -11.27
C GLN A 37 4.32 -8.86 -11.58
N THR A 38 5.11 -8.03 -10.91
CA THR A 38 5.15 -6.58 -11.19
C THR A 38 5.78 -6.31 -12.54
N ARG A 39 5.39 -5.20 -13.18
CA ARG A 39 5.89 -4.83 -14.50
C ARG A 39 7.40 -4.64 -14.49
N GLU A 40 7.93 -4.07 -13.42
CA GLU A 40 9.35 -3.79 -13.22
C GLU A 40 10.16 -5.08 -13.25
N ALA A 41 9.79 -6.08 -12.46
CA ALA A 41 10.43 -7.40 -12.47
C ALA A 41 10.19 -8.13 -13.80
N CYS A 42 9.00 -8.01 -14.38
CA CYS A 42 8.68 -8.61 -15.67
C CYS A 42 9.57 -8.11 -16.81
N ARG A 43 9.97 -6.82 -16.81
CA ARG A 43 10.91 -6.27 -17.80
C ARG A 43 12.26 -6.97 -17.75
N LEU A 44 12.78 -7.28 -16.55
CA LEU A 44 14.00 -8.07 -16.40
C LEU A 44 13.76 -9.53 -16.83
N LEU A 45 12.66 -10.15 -16.39
CA LEU A 45 12.32 -11.52 -16.77
C LEU A 45 12.23 -11.69 -18.30
N ASP A 46 11.64 -10.73 -19.00
CA ASP A 46 11.49 -10.79 -20.46
C ASP A 46 12.85 -10.64 -21.18
N LEU A 47 13.75 -9.80 -20.66
CA LEU A 47 15.14 -9.72 -21.11
C LEU A 47 15.87 -11.05 -20.96
N LEU A 48 15.74 -11.69 -19.80
CA LEU A 48 16.44 -12.94 -19.47
C LEU A 48 15.88 -14.14 -20.24
N ARG A 49 14.55 -14.22 -20.39
CA ARG A 49 13.86 -15.29 -21.12
C ARG A 49 14.16 -15.31 -22.61
N HIS A 50 14.53 -14.17 -23.19
CA HIS A 50 14.90 -14.11 -24.60
C HIS A 50 16.15 -14.95 -24.92
N LYS A 51 17.07 -15.11 -23.96
CA LYS A 51 18.29 -15.94 -24.10
C LYS A 51 18.62 -16.69 -22.79
N PRO A 52 17.89 -17.77 -22.44
CA PRO A 52 17.97 -18.39 -21.12
C PRO A 52 19.35 -18.98 -20.79
N ASN A 53 20.07 -19.50 -21.78
CA ASN A 53 21.41 -20.08 -21.59
C ASN A 53 22.53 -19.04 -21.70
N HIS A 54 22.21 -17.78 -22.03
CA HIS A 54 23.22 -16.74 -22.12
C HIS A 54 23.72 -16.40 -20.72
N ARG A 55 25.03 -16.44 -20.54
CA ARG A 55 25.67 -16.10 -19.26
C ARG A 55 25.75 -14.59 -19.11
N ARG A 56 25.30 -14.07 -17.98
CA ARG A 56 25.27 -12.64 -17.66
C ARG A 56 26.07 -12.43 -16.38
N LYS A 57 26.87 -11.36 -16.35
CA LYS A 57 27.45 -10.83 -15.11
C LYS A 57 26.46 -9.90 -14.43
N ALA A 58 26.49 -9.81 -13.10
CA ALA A 58 25.66 -8.89 -12.32
C ALA A 58 25.85 -7.43 -12.79
N ALA A 59 27.10 -6.99 -12.99
CA ALA A 59 27.42 -5.65 -13.51
C ALA A 59 26.78 -5.32 -14.88
N THR A 60 26.44 -6.32 -15.70
CA THR A 60 25.70 -6.09 -16.96
C THR A 60 24.22 -5.82 -16.69
N LEU A 61 23.65 -6.45 -15.67
CA LEU A 61 22.28 -6.17 -15.22
C LEU A 61 22.20 -4.79 -14.56
N SER A 62 23.19 -4.40 -13.75
CA SER A 62 23.25 -3.06 -13.17
C SER A 62 23.31 -1.98 -14.26
N ARG A 63 24.19 -2.13 -15.26
CA ARG A 63 24.22 -1.19 -16.40
C ARG A 63 22.93 -1.18 -17.21
N TRP A 64 22.29 -2.34 -17.38
CA TRP A 64 20.97 -2.40 -18.03
C TRP A 64 19.91 -1.62 -17.23
N PHE A 65 19.89 -1.79 -15.90
CA PHE A 65 18.97 -1.09 -15.02
C PHE A 65 19.16 0.43 -15.10
N GLU A 66 20.42 0.89 -14.97
CA GLU A 66 20.78 2.31 -15.07
C GLU A 66 20.42 2.92 -16.44
N ALA A 67 20.67 2.19 -17.53
CA ALA A 67 20.34 2.67 -18.87
C ALA A 67 18.83 2.65 -19.18
N ARG A 68 18.05 1.82 -18.48
CA ARG A 68 16.64 1.56 -18.78
C ARG A 68 15.68 2.45 -18.01
N PHE A 69 16.07 2.89 -16.81
CA PHE A 69 15.22 3.62 -15.87
C PHE A 69 15.87 4.95 -15.47
N SER A 70 15.12 6.03 -15.64
CA SER A 70 15.54 7.36 -15.21
C SER A 70 15.54 7.50 -13.69
N ASP A 71 16.31 8.46 -13.15
CA ASP A 71 16.34 8.77 -11.72
C ASP A 71 14.94 9.02 -11.14
N ALA A 72 14.09 9.75 -11.87
CA ALA A 72 12.72 10.05 -11.46
C ALA A 72 11.88 8.78 -11.25
N GLN A 73 12.09 7.73 -12.05
CA GLN A 73 11.39 6.46 -11.89
C GLN A 73 11.91 5.65 -10.71
N ARG A 74 13.14 5.89 -10.22
CA ARG A 74 13.71 5.11 -9.11
C ARG A 74 13.07 5.41 -7.75
N ALA A 75 12.22 6.43 -7.66
CA ALA A 75 11.30 6.59 -6.53
C ALA A 75 10.24 5.46 -6.46
N ASN A 76 10.00 4.73 -7.55
CA ASN A 76 9.12 3.57 -7.58
C ASN A 76 9.65 2.45 -6.66
N PRO A 77 8.89 2.05 -5.62
CA PRO A 77 9.32 1.00 -4.68
C PRO A 77 9.68 -0.34 -5.34
N TRP A 78 9.06 -0.67 -6.47
CA TRP A 78 9.34 -1.90 -7.22
C TRP A 78 10.66 -1.83 -8.00
N LEU A 79 11.07 -0.63 -8.42
CA LEU A 79 12.40 -0.41 -9.01
C LEU A 79 13.48 -0.40 -7.94
N VAL A 80 13.21 0.14 -6.76
CA VAL A 80 14.12 0.01 -5.60
C VAL A 80 14.34 -1.47 -5.26
N MET A 81 13.26 -2.25 -5.19
CA MET A 81 13.33 -3.70 -4.94
C MET A 81 14.10 -4.44 -6.05
N LEU A 82 13.93 -4.04 -7.31
CA LEU A 82 14.68 -4.60 -8.43
C LEU A 82 16.18 -4.24 -8.37
N ALA A 83 16.52 -3.02 -7.96
CA ALA A 83 17.89 -2.60 -7.75
C ALA A 83 18.56 -3.40 -6.62
N GLN A 84 17.84 -3.59 -5.49
CA GLN A 84 18.29 -4.42 -4.37
C GLN A 84 18.58 -5.85 -4.81
N PHE A 85 17.68 -6.46 -5.58
CA PHE A 85 17.91 -7.79 -6.16
C PHE A 85 19.20 -7.84 -6.98
N ILE A 86 19.42 -6.86 -7.87
CA ILE A 86 20.63 -6.80 -8.71
C ILE A 86 21.90 -6.63 -7.86
N GLU A 87 21.83 -5.83 -6.79
CA GLU A 87 22.96 -5.64 -5.87
C GLU A 87 23.27 -6.92 -5.10
N GLU A 88 22.26 -7.65 -4.62
CA GLU A 88 22.47 -8.94 -3.96
C GLU A 88 23.14 -9.96 -4.90
N LEU A 89 22.72 -10.02 -6.16
CA LEU A 89 23.41 -10.84 -7.16
C LEU A 89 24.89 -10.44 -7.32
N ASN A 90 25.17 -9.14 -7.26
CA ASN A 90 26.54 -8.62 -7.34
C ASN A 90 27.35 -8.99 -6.09
N CYS A 91 26.77 -8.92 -4.89
CA CYS A 91 27.43 -9.35 -3.66
C CYS A 91 27.73 -10.86 -3.66
N VAL A 92 26.81 -11.69 -4.16
CA VAL A 92 26.94 -13.15 -4.12
C VAL A 92 27.83 -13.69 -5.23
N TRP A 93 27.70 -13.19 -6.46
CA TRP A 93 28.41 -13.73 -7.63
C TRP A 93 29.48 -12.81 -8.21
N GLY A 94 29.44 -11.50 -7.92
CA GLY A 94 30.39 -10.51 -8.40
C GLY A 94 30.64 -10.60 -9.92
N ASP A 95 31.88 -10.93 -10.27
CA ASP A 95 32.33 -11.04 -11.66
C ASP A 95 31.96 -12.34 -12.38
N LEU A 96 31.36 -13.30 -11.68
CA LEU A 96 30.98 -14.57 -12.26
C LEU A 96 29.83 -14.40 -13.26
N ALA A 97 29.99 -15.00 -14.44
CA ALA A 97 28.94 -15.02 -15.45
C ALA A 97 28.02 -16.25 -15.24
N VAL A 98 26.80 -16.00 -14.78
CA VAL A 98 25.79 -17.01 -14.47
C VAL A 98 24.74 -17.13 -15.58
N PRO A 99 24.18 -18.33 -15.84
CA PRO A 99 23.09 -18.50 -16.80
C PRO A 99 21.87 -17.64 -16.47
N SER A 100 21.19 -17.13 -17.50
CA SER A 100 19.98 -16.32 -17.31
C SER A 100 18.84 -17.11 -16.65
N SER A 101 18.79 -18.44 -16.82
CA SER A 101 17.86 -19.31 -16.09
C SER A 101 18.07 -19.25 -14.57
N THR A 102 19.32 -19.31 -14.11
CA THR A 102 19.64 -19.22 -12.67
C THR A 102 19.20 -17.87 -12.09
N ILE A 103 19.44 -16.77 -12.82
CA ILE A 103 18.99 -15.44 -12.39
C ILE A 103 17.45 -15.37 -12.32
N ILE A 104 16.75 -16.02 -13.24
CA ILE A 104 15.28 -16.10 -13.22
C ILE A 104 14.81 -16.81 -11.96
N ASP A 105 15.42 -17.95 -11.62
CA ASP A 105 15.08 -18.72 -10.42
C ASP A 105 15.32 -17.90 -9.14
N GLU A 106 16.47 -17.24 -9.02
CA GLU A 106 16.75 -16.33 -7.88
C GLU A 106 15.72 -15.20 -7.77
N LEU A 107 15.25 -14.63 -8.88
CA LEU A 107 14.24 -13.58 -8.84
C LEU A 107 12.90 -14.08 -8.29
N TYR A 108 12.55 -15.34 -8.55
CA TYR A 108 11.35 -15.97 -8.00
C TYR A 108 11.46 -16.17 -6.48
N GLU A 109 12.64 -16.54 -5.98
CA GLU A 109 12.89 -16.73 -4.55
C GLU A 109 13.03 -15.40 -3.79
N PHE A 110 13.78 -14.44 -4.34
CA PHE A 110 14.00 -13.11 -3.75
C PHE A 110 12.70 -12.40 -3.35
N GLY A 111 11.67 -12.47 -4.20
CA GLY A 111 10.38 -11.86 -3.91
C GLY A 111 9.70 -12.41 -2.64
N THR A 112 9.97 -13.66 -2.28
CA THR A 112 9.45 -14.29 -1.06
C THR A 112 10.18 -13.79 0.18
N ASP A 113 11.49 -13.55 0.08
CA ASP A 113 12.34 -13.12 1.20
C ASP A 113 12.31 -11.60 1.42
N ALA A 114 12.25 -10.80 0.35
CA ALA A 114 12.05 -9.35 0.44
C ALA A 114 10.70 -9.01 1.12
N ALA A 115 9.68 -9.83 0.86
CA ALA A 115 8.40 -9.75 1.57
C ALA A 115 8.50 -10.17 3.06
N ARG A 116 9.62 -10.68 3.55
CA ARG A 116 9.84 -11.00 4.97
C ARG A 116 10.74 -10.00 5.68
N SER A 117 11.50 -9.19 4.93
CA SER A 117 12.40 -8.19 5.51
C SER A 117 11.62 -7.08 6.25
N GLU A 118 12.10 -6.74 7.45
CA GLU A 118 11.57 -5.66 8.29
C GLU A 118 12.40 -4.37 8.18
N GLN A 119 13.45 -4.35 7.35
CA GLN A 119 14.44 -3.27 7.33
C GLN A 119 13.88 -1.97 6.72
N GLY A 120 14.19 -0.85 7.38
CA GLY A 120 13.92 0.50 6.85
C GLY A 120 12.44 0.91 6.77
N ARG A 121 11.51 0.16 7.39
CA ARG A 121 10.08 0.43 7.33
C ARG A 121 9.41 0.42 8.70
N LEU A 122 8.45 1.32 8.89
CA LEU A 122 7.58 1.30 10.06
C LEU A 122 6.58 0.14 9.97
N THR A 123 6.65 -0.82 10.90
CA THR A 123 5.64 -1.88 10.99
C THR A 123 4.39 -1.35 11.70
N LEU A 124 3.25 -1.35 11.02
CA LEU A 124 1.91 -1.08 11.55
C LEU A 124 1.16 -2.40 11.70
N SER A 125 0.71 -2.72 12.91
CA SER A 125 0.09 -4.00 13.23
C SER A 125 -0.91 -3.88 14.36
N THR A 126 -1.87 -4.79 14.44
CA THR A 126 -2.55 -5.02 15.71
C THR A 126 -1.63 -5.77 16.69
N VAL A 127 -1.88 -5.62 17.99
CA VAL A 127 -1.17 -6.39 19.03
C VAL A 127 -1.37 -7.89 18.83
N HIS A 128 -2.58 -8.31 18.43
CA HIS A 128 -2.89 -9.71 18.11
C HIS A 128 -1.98 -10.27 17.01
N SER A 129 -1.83 -9.54 15.91
CA SER A 129 -1.02 -9.98 14.76
C SER A 129 0.49 -9.85 14.99
N ALA A 130 0.91 -9.12 16.02
CA ALA A 130 2.31 -9.02 16.43
C ALA A 130 2.75 -10.14 17.39
N LYS A 131 1.85 -11.04 17.79
CA LYS A 131 2.17 -12.16 18.68
C LYS A 131 3.28 -13.03 18.07
N GLY A 132 4.30 -13.35 18.87
CA GLY A 132 5.44 -14.16 18.44
C GLY A 132 6.53 -13.39 17.68
N ARG A 133 6.33 -12.09 17.42
CA ARG A 133 7.35 -11.17 16.92
C ARG A 133 7.88 -10.31 18.04
N GLU A 134 9.03 -9.68 17.83
CA GLU A 134 9.63 -8.71 18.74
C GLU A 134 10.31 -7.61 17.93
N PHE A 135 10.32 -6.39 18.45
CA PHE A 135 10.86 -5.22 17.78
C PHE A 135 11.80 -4.47 18.72
N ARG A 136 12.81 -3.80 18.16
CA ARG A 136 13.71 -2.94 18.96
C ARG A 136 12.94 -1.86 19.70
N HIS A 137 12.05 -1.16 19.00
CA HIS A 137 11.21 -0.11 19.56
C HIS A 137 9.74 -0.37 19.25
N VAL A 138 8.88 -0.23 20.26
CA VAL A 138 7.43 -0.40 20.15
C VAL A 138 6.73 0.85 20.64
N VAL A 139 5.78 1.31 19.84
CA VAL A 139 4.80 2.33 20.22
C VAL A 139 3.44 1.64 20.31
N ILE A 140 2.80 1.64 21.47
CA ILE A 140 1.43 1.17 21.66
C ILE A 140 0.48 2.36 21.51
N LEU A 141 -0.47 2.23 20.58
CA LEU A 141 -1.51 3.21 20.31
C LEU A 141 -2.74 2.89 21.15
N ASP A 142 -3.38 3.94 21.68
CA ASP A 142 -4.56 3.82 22.53
C ASP A 142 -5.85 4.10 21.78
N ASN A 143 -6.02 5.33 21.27
CA ASN A 143 -7.27 5.79 20.63
C ASN A 143 -8.55 5.53 21.47
N GLY A 144 -8.40 5.28 22.77
CA GLY A 144 -9.51 4.93 23.65
C GLY A 144 -9.94 3.47 23.56
N ASP A 145 -9.13 2.60 22.96
CA ASP A 145 -9.50 1.20 22.75
C ASP A 145 -9.28 0.32 24.01
N TRP A 146 -8.47 0.78 24.97
CA TRP A 146 -8.04 0.03 26.16
C TRP A 146 -8.87 0.33 27.42
N GLN A 147 -10.19 0.46 27.26
CA GLN A 147 -11.11 0.77 28.36
C GLN A 147 -11.55 -0.46 29.17
N ASP A 148 -11.60 -1.64 28.54
CA ASP A 148 -12.00 -2.87 29.24
C ASP A 148 -10.93 -3.25 30.27
N ALA A 149 -11.32 -3.35 31.55
CA ALA A 149 -10.44 -3.69 32.65
C ALA A 149 -10.28 -5.21 32.87
N SER A 150 -10.82 -6.04 31.96
CA SER A 150 -10.76 -7.49 32.04
C SER A 150 -9.33 -8.04 32.05
N ASP A 151 -9.19 -9.25 32.60
CA ASP A 151 -7.92 -9.96 32.64
C ASP A 151 -7.39 -10.30 31.25
N ASP A 152 -8.27 -10.60 30.30
CA ASP A 152 -7.90 -10.92 28.93
C ASP A 152 -7.40 -9.68 28.19
N GLU A 153 -8.05 -8.53 28.41
CA GLU A 153 -7.61 -7.26 27.85
C GLU A 153 -6.26 -6.84 28.43
N ARG A 154 -6.07 -7.02 29.74
CA ARG A 154 -4.79 -6.78 30.42
C ARG A 154 -3.67 -7.65 29.85
N ARG A 155 -3.94 -8.95 29.61
CA ARG A 155 -2.98 -9.87 29.00
C ARG A 155 -2.60 -9.43 27.60
N LEU A 156 -3.57 -8.98 26.79
CA LEU A 156 -3.29 -8.47 25.46
C LEU A 156 -2.39 -7.23 25.51
N TYR A 157 -2.71 -6.26 26.38
CA TYR A 157 -1.91 -5.06 26.55
C TYR A 157 -0.47 -5.39 26.95
N TYR A 158 -0.30 -6.29 27.93
CA TYR A 158 1.00 -6.81 28.36
C TYR A 158 1.75 -7.53 27.23
N VAL A 159 1.07 -8.34 26.40
CA VAL A 159 1.68 -8.95 25.21
C VAL A 159 2.22 -7.88 24.28
N GLY A 160 1.48 -6.79 24.04
CA GLY A 160 1.93 -5.65 23.26
C GLY A 160 3.18 -5.00 23.84
N MET A 161 3.21 -4.78 25.16
CA MET A 161 4.36 -4.17 25.86
C MET A 161 5.62 -5.02 25.71
N THR A 162 5.50 -6.33 25.94
CA THR A 162 6.62 -7.28 25.85
C THR A 162 7.13 -7.53 24.43
N ARG A 163 6.53 -6.91 23.40
CA ARG A 163 7.12 -6.93 22.05
C ARG A 163 8.36 -6.04 21.94
N ALA A 164 8.59 -5.11 22.88
CA ALA A 164 9.71 -4.18 22.88
C ALA A 164 10.99 -4.82 23.44
N LYS A 165 12.10 -4.72 22.71
CA LYS A 165 13.44 -5.14 23.18
C LYS A 165 14.21 -4.01 23.86
N GLU A 166 14.05 -2.78 23.39
CA GLU A 166 14.86 -1.64 23.83
C GLU A 166 14.00 -0.47 24.32
N LEU A 167 12.99 -0.04 23.54
CA LEU A 167 12.14 1.11 23.89
C LEU A 167 10.67 0.76 23.79
N LEU A 168 9.91 1.08 24.83
CA LEU A 168 8.46 1.03 24.85
C LEU A 168 7.90 2.43 25.06
N LEU A 169 7.14 2.92 24.07
CA LEU A 169 6.33 4.13 24.18
C LEU A 169 4.86 3.74 24.24
N MET A 170 4.13 4.29 25.21
CA MET A 170 2.71 4.01 25.41
C MET A 170 1.96 5.33 25.25
N CYS A 171 1.12 5.41 24.22
CA CYS A 171 0.23 6.54 24.04
C CYS A 171 -0.98 6.39 24.97
N GLU A 172 -1.49 7.49 25.48
CA GLU A 172 -2.78 7.55 26.17
C GLU A 172 -3.71 8.46 25.37
N SER A 173 -4.98 8.05 25.24
CA SER A 173 -5.97 8.91 24.60
C SER A 173 -6.34 10.08 25.52
N ALA A 174 -6.36 11.30 24.99
CA ALA A 174 -6.83 12.46 25.75
C ALA A 174 -8.34 12.40 26.04
N GLY A 175 -9.11 11.70 25.20
CA GLY A 175 -10.58 11.65 25.27
C GLY A 175 -11.15 10.42 25.94
N ALA A 176 -10.33 9.46 26.38
CA ALA A 176 -10.79 8.21 26.95
C ALA A 176 -9.78 7.66 27.97
N THR A 177 -10.28 7.04 29.02
CA THR A 177 -9.44 6.46 30.08
C THR A 177 -8.84 5.13 29.63
N ASN A 178 -7.52 4.99 29.81
CA ASN A 178 -6.83 3.71 29.69
C ASN A 178 -6.88 2.95 31.03
N SER A 179 -7.38 1.71 31.03
CA SER A 179 -7.58 0.93 32.26
C SER A 179 -6.28 0.42 32.90
N PHE A 180 -5.15 0.50 32.19
CA PHE A 180 -3.89 -0.14 32.61
C PHE A 180 -2.75 0.85 32.82
N SER A 181 -2.63 1.88 31.99
CA SER A 181 -1.44 2.75 31.95
C SER A 181 -1.23 3.51 33.27
N ALA A 182 -2.29 3.98 33.92
CA ALA A 182 -2.21 4.73 35.18
C ALA A 182 -1.63 3.90 36.34
N ARG A 183 -1.76 2.57 36.29
CA ARG A 183 -1.27 1.65 37.34
C ARG A 183 0.22 1.33 37.20
N LEU A 184 0.84 1.70 36.09
CA LEU A 184 2.27 1.53 35.87
C LEU A 184 3.03 2.63 36.60
N SER A 185 3.76 2.26 37.64
CA SER A 185 4.60 3.15 38.43
C SER A 185 5.93 2.46 38.72
N ASP A 186 7.00 2.93 38.12
CA ASP A 186 8.37 2.48 38.35
C ASP A 186 9.33 3.64 38.07
N ALA A 187 10.51 3.63 38.69
CA ALA A 187 11.51 4.68 38.48
C ALA A 187 11.99 4.78 37.02
N GLY A 188 11.87 3.70 36.23
CA GLY A 188 12.17 3.67 34.81
C GLY A 188 11.06 4.22 33.90
N ILE A 189 9.90 4.63 34.44
CA ILE A 189 8.76 5.10 33.64
C ILE A 189 8.71 6.63 33.66
N ALA A 190 9.02 7.23 32.51
CA ALA A 190 8.82 8.66 32.28
C ALA A 190 7.41 8.93 31.74
N ARG A 191 6.67 9.82 32.39
CA ARG A 191 5.38 10.34 31.89
C ARG A 191 5.61 11.70 31.24
N LEU A 192 5.21 11.82 29.98
CA LEU A 192 5.27 13.08 29.25
C LEU A 192 3.92 13.80 29.36
N PRO A 193 3.91 15.12 29.62
CA PRO A 193 2.65 15.87 29.62
C PRO A 193 2.04 15.88 28.22
N LEU A 194 0.71 15.94 28.15
CA LEU A 194 0.00 16.18 26.90
C LEU A 194 0.40 17.57 26.35
N PRO A 195 0.71 17.70 25.05
CA PRO A 195 0.88 19.00 24.42
C PRO A 195 -0.40 19.83 24.59
N GLN A 196 -0.25 21.12 24.92
CA GLN A 196 -1.39 22.02 25.12
C GLN A 196 -2.12 22.31 23.80
N ASP A 197 -1.37 22.45 22.71
CA ASP A 197 -1.88 22.68 21.36
C ASP A 197 -1.54 21.47 20.48
N ILE A 198 -2.58 20.74 20.07
CA ILE A 198 -2.47 19.65 19.10
C ILE A 198 -3.25 20.05 17.86
N GLU A 199 -2.55 20.47 16.82
CA GLU A 199 -3.16 20.61 15.50
C GLU A 199 -3.50 19.22 14.95
N ARG A 200 -4.74 19.04 14.50
CA ARG A 200 -5.20 17.81 13.87
C ARG A 200 -5.53 18.07 12.40
N PRO A 201 -4.58 17.82 11.48
CA PRO A 201 -4.84 17.97 10.05
C PRO A 201 -6.02 17.11 9.59
N GLU A 202 -6.92 17.67 8.76
CA GLU A 202 -8.07 16.95 8.16
C GLU A 202 -7.60 15.68 7.44
N ALA A 203 -6.41 15.74 6.84
CA ALA A 203 -5.82 14.64 6.10
C ALA A 203 -5.49 13.40 6.96
N LEU A 204 -5.40 13.52 8.29
CA LEU A 204 -5.29 12.35 9.19
C LEU A 204 -6.58 11.53 9.27
N GLY A 205 -7.71 12.10 8.85
CA GLY A 205 -8.98 11.38 8.71
C GLY A 205 -9.10 10.55 7.42
N TRP A 206 -8.16 10.72 6.48
CA TRP A 206 -8.22 10.03 5.20
C TRP A 206 -7.89 8.55 5.33
N ARG A 207 -8.67 7.72 4.63
CA ARG A 207 -8.44 6.28 4.53
C ARG A 207 -7.74 5.96 3.22
N TYR A 208 -6.71 5.14 3.31
CA TYR A 208 -5.97 4.65 2.14
C TYR A 208 -6.35 3.19 1.93
N VAL A 209 -6.74 2.80 0.73
CA VAL A 209 -7.14 1.43 0.40
C VAL A 209 -6.31 0.94 -0.77
N SER A 210 -5.35 0.06 -0.49
CA SER A 210 -4.54 -0.56 -1.54
C SER A 210 -5.33 -1.72 -2.13
N LEU A 211 -5.63 -1.63 -3.42
CA LEU A 211 -6.39 -2.62 -4.17
C LEU A 211 -5.46 -3.76 -4.59
N GLY A 212 -5.68 -4.94 -4.02
CA GLY A 212 -4.95 -6.15 -4.37
C GLY A 212 -5.53 -6.87 -5.59
N LEU A 213 -4.98 -8.03 -5.92
CA LEU A 213 -5.43 -8.88 -7.03
C LEU A 213 -6.89 -9.34 -6.88
N ALA A 214 -7.38 -9.49 -5.65
CA ALA A 214 -8.77 -9.86 -5.36
C ALA A 214 -9.75 -8.69 -5.46
N ASP A 215 -9.24 -7.45 -5.43
CA ASP A 215 -10.04 -6.22 -5.38
C ASP A 215 -10.31 -5.63 -6.77
N VAL A 216 -9.69 -6.18 -7.81
CA VAL A 216 -9.81 -5.72 -9.21
C VAL A 216 -10.26 -6.85 -10.13
N ASP A 217 -10.89 -6.50 -11.24
CA ASP A 217 -11.20 -7.50 -12.28
C ASP A 217 -9.96 -7.82 -13.09
N LEU A 218 -9.33 -8.94 -12.74
CA LEU A 218 -8.13 -9.47 -13.38
C LEU A 218 -8.27 -9.69 -14.89
N SER A 219 -9.49 -9.83 -15.42
CA SER A 219 -9.75 -10.15 -16.82
C SER A 219 -10.16 -8.92 -17.65
N PHE A 220 -10.21 -7.72 -17.04
CA PHE A 220 -10.72 -6.51 -17.69
C PHE A 220 -10.04 -6.19 -19.03
N ALA A 221 -8.72 -6.05 -19.01
CA ALA A 221 -7.94 -5.77 -20.22
C ALA A 221 -7.79 -7.03 -21.11
N GLY A 222 -7.74 -8.22 -20.51
CA GLY A 222 -7.63 -9.49 -21.24
C GLY A 222 -8.80 -9.78 -22.18
N ARG A 223 -10.01 -9.25 -21.89
CA ARG A 223 -11.19 -9.36 -22.78
C ARG A 223 -11.12 -8.46 -24.01
N ARG A 224 -10.15 -7.55 -24.10
CA ARG A 224 -9.98 -6.64 -25.24
C ARG A 224 -8.94 -7.19 -26.22
N PRO A 225 -9.17 -7.07 -27.54
CA PRO A 225 -8.20 -7.55 -28.54
C PRO A 225 -6.89 -6.77 -28.46
N SER A 226 -5.79 -7.34 -28.99
CA SER A 226 -4.44 -6.75 -28.93
C SER A 226 -4.35 -5.33 -29.49
N GLY A 227 -5.13 -4.99 -30.53
CA GLY A 227 -5.18 -3.65 -31.12
C GLY A 227 -5.96 -2.59 -30.32
N HIS A 228 -6.63 -2.99 -29.23
CA HIS A 228 -7.46 -2.06 -28.45
C HIS A 228 -6.61 -1.02 -27.70
N ALA A 229 -7.10 0.22 -27.61
CA ALA A 229 -6.37 1.36 -27.01
C ALA A 229 -5.99 1.14 -25.54
N ILE A 230 -6.73 0.30 -24.81
CA ILE A 230 -6.45 -0.05 -23.41
C ILE A 230 -5.02 -0.54 -23.18
N HIS A 231 -4.47 -1.36 -24.08
CA HIS A 231 -3.13 -1.94 -23.90
C HIS A 231 -2.04 -0.85 -24.01
N ARG A 232 -2.23 0.11 -24.92
CA ARG A 232 -1.37 1.31 -25.03
C ARG A 232 -1.53 2.24 -23.83
N ALA A 233 -2.75 2.38 -23.30
CA ALA A 233 -2.98 3.20 -22.11
C ALA A 233 -2.29 2.59 -20.87
N LEU A 234 -2.40 1.27 -20.69
CA LEU A 234 -1.73 0.55 -19.60
C LEU A 234 -0.20 0.66 -19.68
N GLU A 235 0.39 0.60 -20.87
CA GLU A 235 1.84 0.71 -21.02
C GLU A 235 2.36 2.12 -20.68
N ARG A 236 1.53 3.15 -20.84
CA ARG A 236 1.89 4.55 -20.52
C ARG A 236 1.80 4.88 -19.03
N LEU A 237 0.99 4.16 -18.27
CA LEU A 237 0.91 4.37 -16.82
C LEU A 237 2.25 4.05 -16.18
N ASP A 238 2.62 4.81 -15.16
CA ASP A 238 3.76 4.52 -14.28
C ASP A 238 3.32 4.46 -12.81
N TYR A 239 4.25 4.12 -11.93
CA TYR A 239 4.06 4.30 -10.50
C TYR A 239 3.56 5.72 -10.20
N ASP A 240 2.61 5.81 -9.28
CA ASP A 240 1.96 7.05 -8.85
C ASP A 240 1.16 7.77 -9.95
N SER A 241 0.92 7.14 -11.11
CA SER A 241 0.06 7.72 -12.13
C SER A 241 -1.38 7.89 -11.64
N PRO A 242 -2.01 9.06 -11.84
CA PRO A 242 -3.34 9.33 -11.32
C PRO A 242 -4.43 8.66 -12.16
N LEU A 243 -5.35 7.99 -11.48
CA LEU A 243 -6.55 7.38 -12.05
C LEU A 243 -7.82 8.09 -11.56
N ARG A 244 -8.90 7.95 -12.33
CA ARG A 244 -10.24 8.38 -11.94
C ARG A 244 -11.17 7.18 -11.81
N ALA A 245 -11.97 7.15 -10.75
CA ALA A 245 -13.09 6.23 -10.66
C ALA A 245 -14.26 6.77 -11.49
N VAL A 246 -14.78 5.96 -12.41
CA VAL A 246 -15.98 6.28 -13.20
C VAL A 246 -17.01 5.18 -12.99
N ARG A 247 -18.23 5.56 -12.63
CA ARG A 247 -19.33 4.61 -12.44
C ARG A 247 -19.98 4.29 -13.78
N THR A 248 -19.82 3.07 -14.24
CA THR A 248 -20.42 2.55 -15.47
C THR A 248 -21.41 1.45 -15.11
N GLY A 249 -22.68 1.82 -14.96
CA GLY A 249 -23.74 0.92 -14.47
C GLY A 249 -23.48 0.49 -13.01
N LYS A 250 -23.39 -0.83 -12.77
CA LYS A 250 -23.12 -1.40 -11.43
C LYS A 250 -21.63 -1.52 -11.09
N ARG A 251 -20.73 -0.98 -11.93
CA ARG A 251 -19.29 -1.22 -11.85
C ARG A 251 -18.54 0.10 -11.73
N ILE A 252 -17.45 0.09 -10.96
CA ILE A 252 -16.52 1.22 -10.87
C ILE A 252 -15.31 0.90 -11.75
N GLU A 253 -15.19 1.64 -12.85
CA GLU A 253 -14.05 1.57 -13.77
C GLU A 253 -12.95 2.53 -13.33
N LEU A 254 -11.71 2.09 -13.50
CA LEU A 254 -10.52 2.88 -13.27
C LEU A 254 -10.07 3.42 -14.63
N CYS A 255 -10.11 4.74 -14.78
CA CYS A 255 -9.79 5.42 -16.03
C CYS A 255 -8.49 6.21 -15.88
N ALA A 256 -7.60 6.10 -16.86
CA ALA A 256 -6.41 6.93 -16.93
C ALA A 256 -6.81 8.41 -17.14
N THR A 257 -6.21 9.31 -16.36
CA THR A 257 -6.63 10.72 -16.35
C THR A 257 -6.38 11.43 -17.69
N GLU A 258 -5.28 11.12 -18.37
CA GLU A 258 -4.85 11.80 -19.60
C GLU A 258 -5.79 11.58 -20.78
N ASN A 259 -6.25 10.34 -20.98
CA ASN A 259 -7.01 9.94 -22.18
C ASN A 259 -8.42 9.44 -21.87
N ARG A 260 -8.83 9.46 -20.58
CA ARG A 260 -10.10 8.92 -20.07
C ARG A 260 -10.36 7.46 -20.47
N GLN A 261 -9.32 6.72 -20.86
CA GLN A 261 -9.44 5.32 -21.24
C GLN A 261 -9.61 4.49 -19.96
N ALA A 262 -10.66 3.68 -19.92
CA ALA A 262 -10.78 2.66 -18.88
C ALA A 262 -9.64 1.65 -19.02
N VAL A 263 -8.83 1.52 -17.96
CA VAL A 263 -7.64 0.66 -17.86
C VAL A 263 -7.86 -0.53 -16.93
N GLY A 264 -8.85 -0.43 -16.04
CA GLY A 264 -9.20 -1.49 -15.11
C GLY A 264 -10.58 -1.26 -14.52
N ALA A 265 -10.94 -2.09 -13.55
CA ALA A 265 -12.11 -1.81 -12.71
C ALA A 265 -12.03 -2.57 -11.40
N ILE A 266 -12.74 -2.05 -10.41
CA ILE A 266 -12.90 -2.66 -9.11
C ILE A 266 -13.78 -3.91 -9.23
N ALA A 267 -13.39 -4.98 -8.51
CA ALA A 267 -14.12 -6.23 -8.45
C ALA A 267 -15.45 -6.06 -7.72
N LYS A 268 -16.46 -6.87 -8.08
CA LYS A 268 -17.83 -6.76 -7.52
C LYS A 268 -17.89 -6.99 -6.01
N ASN A 269 -16.98 -7.79 -5.47
CA ASN A 269 -16.87 -8.15 -4.06
C ASN A 269 -15.99 -7.19 -3.25
N CYS A 270 -15.25 -6.30 -3.91
CA CYS A 270 -14.44 -5.31 -3.23
C CYS A 270 -15.36 -4.26 -2.59
N ARG A 271 -15.24 -4.08 -1.27
CA ARG A 271 -15.99 -3.08 -0.51
C ARG A 271 -15.06 -1.95 -0.13
N LEU A 272 -15.26 -0.79 -0.73
CA LEU A 272 -14.59 0.43 -0.31
C LEU A 272 -15.28 0.98 0.94
N PRO A 273 -14.54 1.53 1.92
CA PRO A 273 -15.11 2.30 3.02
C PRO A 273 -16.00 3.44 2.51
N ALA A 274 -17.04 3.77 3.28
CA ALA A 274 -17.85 4.96 3.02
C ALA A 274 -16.98 6.21 3.07
N GLY A 275 -17.27 7.16 2.18
CA GLY A 275 -16.52 8.40 2.02
C GLY A 275 -16.47 8.87 0.56
N GLN A 276 -15.83 10.01 0.36
CA GLN A 276 -15.54 10.57 -0.95
C GLN A 276 -14.17 10.09 -1.43
N ILE A 277 -14.10 9.48 -2.61
CA ILE A 277 -12.82 9.18 -3.27
C ILE A 277 -12.20 10.50 -3.72
N ILE A 278 -11.07 10.87 -3.12
CA ILE A 278 -10.35 12.12 -3.43
C ILE A 278 -9.15 11.89 -4.36
N ALA A 279 -8.56 10.70 -4.34
CA ALA A 279 -7.45 10.35 -5.22
C ALA A 279 -7.38 8.84 -5.47
N ILE A 280 -6.82 8.47 -6.62
CA ILE A 280 -6.44 7.10 -6.94
C ILE A 280 -5.09 7.15 -7.65
N HIS A 281 -4.10 6.44 -7.13
CA HIS A 281 -2.76 6.40 -7.72
C HIS A 281 -2.36 4.95 -8.01
N VAL A 282 -1.68 4.73 -9.14
CA VAL A 282 -1.19 3.40 -9.51
C VAL A 282 -0.08 2.97 -8.56
N ASP A 283 -0.26 1.83 -7.90
CA ASP A 283 0.79 1.22 -7.08
C ASP A 283 1.72 0.38 -7.96
N THR A 284 1.16 -0.39 -8.90
CA THR A 284 1.91 -1.22 -9.87
C THR A 284 0.99 -1.79 -10.94
N LEU A 285 1.60 -2.33 -11.99
CA LEU A 285 0.94 -3.11 -13.02
C LEU A 285 1.36 -4.58 -12.88
N ALA A 286 0.41 -5.44 -12.52
CA ALA A 286 0.65 -6.87 -12.40
C ALA A 286 0.43 -7.57 -13.75
N ARG A 287 1.39 -8.39 -14.18
CA ARG A 287 1.25 -9.21 -15.38
C ARG A 287 0.31 -10.37 -15.11
N ARG A 288 -0.68 -10.53 -15.99
CA ARG A 288 -1.57 -11.69 -16.00
C ARG A 288 -1.44 -12.44 -17.31
N LEU A 289 -1.39 -13.77 -17.22
CA LEU A 289 -1.37 -14.67 -18.37
C LEU A 289 -2.71 -15.40 -18.52
N LYS A 290 -3.12 -15.65 -19.76
CA LYS A 290 -4.36 -16.37 -20.07
C LYS A 290 -4.43 -17.73 -19.38
N LYS A 291 -3.31 -18.47 -19.35
CA LYS A 291 -3.19 -19.78 -18.68
C LYS A 291 -3.46 -19.78 -17.17
N GLN A 292 -3.40 -18.61 -16.52
CA GLN A 292 -3.66 -18.48 -15.09
C GLN A 292 -5.14 -18.25 -14.80
N SER A 293 -5.93 -17.90 -15.81
CA SER A 293 -7.36 -17.61 -15.66
C SER A 293 -8.18 -18.89 -15.49
N HIS A 294 -9.27 -18.77 -14.74
CA HIS A 294 -10.21 -19.88 -14.55
C HIS A 294 -10.72 -20.36 -15.93
N PRO A 295 -10.82 -21.69 -16.16
CA PRO A 295 -11.25 -22.24 -17.45
C PRO A 295 -12.55 -21.62 -17.97
N ASP A 296 -13.53 -21.41 -17.08
CA ASP A 296 -14.83 -20.82 -17.40
C ASP A 296 -14.76 -19.40 -17.97
N PHE A 297 -13.69 -18.65 -17.71
CA PHE A 297 -13.53 -17.28 -18.23
C PHE A 297 -12.47 -17.19 -19.32
N ALA A 298 -11.70 -18.26 -19.56
CA ALA A 298 -10.58 -18.25 -20.50
C ALA A 298 -11.02 -17.99 -21.95
N HIS A 299 -12.23 -18.43 -22.32
CA HIS A 299 -12.81 -18.22 -23.65
C HIS A 299 -13.11 -16.74 -23.97
N GLN A 300 -13.26 -15.90 -22.95
CA GLN A 300 -13.52 -14.46 -23.13
C GLN A 300 -12.24 -13.66 -23.38
N LEU A 301 -11.07 -14.27 -23.15
CA LEU A 301 -9.76 -13.62 -23.22
C LEU A 301 -9.21 -13.64 -24.64
N LYS A 302 -8.94 -12.45 -25.16
CA LYS A 302 -8.53 -12.20 -26.55
C LYS A 302 -7.02 -12.00 -26.72
N VAL A 303 -6.26 -12.04 -25.63
CA VAL A 303 -4.80 -11.89 -25.61
C VAL A 303 -4.17 -12.89 -24.63
N GLU A 304 -2.93 -13.29 -24.90
CA GLU A 304 -2.20 -14.26 -24.07
C GLU A 304 -1.65 -13.67 -22.77
N ALA A 305 -1.32 -12.37 -22.78
CA ALA A 305 -0.81 -11.64 -21.62
C ALA A 305 -1.34 -10.20 -21.62
N TRP A 306 -1.59 -9.65 -20.44
CA TRP A 306 -1.98 -8.25 -20.26
C TRP A 306 -1.57 -7.73 -18.89
N TRP A 307 -1.60 -6.40 -18.73
CA TRP A 307 -1.38 -5.72 -17.45
C TRP A 307 -2.68 -5.51 -16.69
N VAL A 308 -2.62 -5.69 -15.37
CA VAL A 308 -3.69 -5.40 -14.43
C VAL A 308 -3.22 -4.27 -13.52
N PRO A 309 -3.84 -3.08 -13.57
CA PRO A 309 -3.47 -1.98 -12.69
C PRO A 309 -3.95 -2.25 -11.28
N LEU A 310 -3.02 -2.19 -10.32
CA LEU A 310 -3.28 -2.13 -8.89
C LEU A 310 -3.04 -0.70 -8.43
N ALA A 311 -3.82 -0.24 -7.47
CA ALA A 311 -3.85 1.16 -7.12
C ALA A 311 -4.21 1.36 -5.64
N THR A 312 -3.73 2.45 -5.07
CA THR A 312 -4.20 2.95 -3.79
C THR A 312 -5.28 3.99 -4.01
N VAL A 313 -6.44 3.76 -3.39
CA VAL A 313 -7.58 4.67 -3.35
C VAL A 313 -7.53 5.45 -2.05
N THR A 314 -7.52 6.79 -2.13
CA THR A 314 -7.61 7.68 -0.98
C THR A 314 -9.04 8.18 -0.82
N ILE A 315 -9.61 7.98 0.36
CA ILE A 315 -11.01 8.26 0.68
C ILE A 315 -11.04 9.23 1.85
N ALA A 316 -11.60 10.42 1.62
CA ALA A 316 -11.94 11.34 2.69
C ALA A 316 -13.25 10.90 3.37
N PRO A 317 -13.38 11.04 4.69
CA PRO A 317 -14.65 10.78 5.36
C PRO A 317 -15.72 11.73 4.82
N ASN A 318 -16.96 11.27 4.73
CA ASN A 318 -18.08 12.15 4.42
C ASN A 318 -18.14 13.20 5.53
N ARG A 319 -18.21 14.49 5.16
CA ARG A 319 -18.44 15.56 6.12
C ARG A 319 -19.88 15.41 6.65
N GLU A 320 -20.07 14.56 7.66
CA GLU A 320 -21.25 14.66 8.50
C GLU A 320 -21.24 16.04 9.14
N GLY A 321 -22.38 16.73 9.07
CA GLY A 321 -22.52 18.13 9.41
C GLY A 321 -21.82 18.45 10.72
N GLN A 322 -20.90 19.42 10.67
CA GLN A 322 -20.37 20.07 11.85
C GLN A 322 -21.56 20.56 12.68
N GLY A 323 -21.91 19.81 13.72
CA GLY A 323 -22.73 20.26 14.83
C GLY A 323 -22.06 21.48 15.42
N CYS A 324 -22.53 22.63 14.96
CA CYS A 324 -22.12 23.95 15.39
C CYS A 324 -22.43 24.09 16.88
N GLN A 325 -21.42 24.12 17.74
CA GLN A 325 -21.44 24.91 18.98
C GLN A 325 -20.02 25.37 19.32
N VAL A 326 -19.55 26.38 18.60
CA VAL A 326 -18.70 27.42 19.19
C VAL A 326 -19.35 28.74 18.80
N GLY A 327 -19.95 29.41 19.78
CA GLY A 327 -20.65 30.66 19.56
C GLY A 327 -19.69 31.77 19.13
N SER A 328 -20.03 32.47 18.05
CA SER A 328 -19.85 33.92 17.94
C SER A 328 -20.54 34.43 16.67
N ARG A 329 -21.01 35.68 16.79
CA ARG A 329 -21.96 36.36 15.93
C ARG A 329 -21.39 36.74 14.55
N SER A 330 -22.23 36.56 13.53
CA SER A 330 -22.43 37.36 12.30
C SER A 330 -21.34 38.36 11.86
N ASN A 331 -20.78 38.20 10.65
CA ASN A 331 -21.24 38.95 9.45
C ASN A 331 -20.48 38.60 8.15
N SER A 332 -21.28 38.23 7.14
CA SER A 332 -21.31 38.62 5.71
C SER A 332 -20.07 38.66 4.79
N HIS A 333 -20.28 38.00 3.63
CA HIS A 333 -19.83 38.26 2.25
C HIS A 333 -18.38 37.96 1.82
N ALA A 334 -18.21 36.90 1.00
CA ALA A 334 -17.80 37.01 -0.41
C ALA A 334 -17.75 35.62 -1.08
N SER A 335 -18.39 35.50 -2.24
CA SER A 335 -18.45 34.30 -3.08
C SER A 335 -17.15 34.09 -3.85
N VAL A 336 -16.65 32.85 -3.93
CA VAL A 336 -15.69 32.42 -4.97
C VAL A 336 -16.11 31.03 -5.46
N GLU A 337 -16.42 30.96 -6.76
CA GLU A 337 -16.70 29.73 -7.49
C GLU A 337 -15.45 28.84 -7.56
N VAL A 338 -15.60 27.56 -7.19
CA VAL A 338 -14.62 26.51 -7.50
C VAL A 338 -15.34 25.42 -8.28
N ALA A 339 -14.90 25.22 -9.51
CA ALA A 339 -15.38 24.19 -10.41
C ALA A 339 -15.03 22.78 -9.87
N ALA A 340 -16.02 22.10 -9.29
CA ALA A 340 -15.93 20.70 -8.88
C ALA A 340 -16.21 19.78 -10.08
N GLY A 341 -15.24 18.94 -10.43
CA GLY A 341 -15.47 17.78 -11.30
C GLY A 341 -16.33 16.72 -10.61
N PRO A 342 -16.94 15.77 -11.35
CA PRO A 342 -17.99 14.92 -10.81
C PRO A 342 -17.46 13.98 -9.72
N SER A 343 -17.98 14.16 -8.50
CA SER A 343 -17.74 13.30 -7.33
C SER A 343 -18.46 11.96 -7.49
N VAL A 344 -17.75 10.88 -7.19
CA VAL A 344 -18.30 9.52 -7.16
C VAL A 344 -18.44 9.12 -5.69
N GLU A 345 -19.64 9.29 -5.12
CA GLU A 345 -19.94 8.92 -3.72
C GLU A 345 -20.11 7.40 -3.57
N VAL A 346 -19.33 6.76 -2.72
CA VAL A 346 -19.52 5.34 -2.38
C VAL A 346 -20.68 5.24 -1.37
N PRO A 347 -21.69 4.38 -1.62
CA PRO A 347 -22.82 4.19 -0.70
C PRO A 347 -22.42 3.55 0.62
#